data_AF-A0ABD0BZF1-F1
#
_entry.id   AF-A0ABD0BZF1-F1
#
_cell.length_a   1.000
_cell.length_b   1.000
_cell.length_c   1.000
_cell.angle_alpha   90.00
_cell.angle_beta   90.00
_cell.angle_gamma   90.00
#
_symmetry.space_group_name_H-M   'P 1'
#
loop_
_entity.id
_entity.type
_entity.pdbx_description
1 polymer ?
#
loop_
_entity_poly.entity_id
_entity_poly.type
_entity_poly.pdbx_seq_one_letter_code
_entity_poly.pdbx_strand_id
1 'polypeptide(L)'
;MGKTLQEFLNQPVLLREPTAEENELAALLNGSTVTAPVVLPQGPFTREEATALVAQYTNVSIENDQGTYFQLVVRGEEGFLTKCAWNFENDVGALLNRALASYRARKQQ
;
A
#
# COMPACT_ATOMS: atom_id res chain seq x y z
N MET A 1 -30.56 30.95 18.52
CA MET A 1 -30.18 31.97 17.53
C MET A 1 -29.42 31.25 16.44
N GLY A 2 -30.05 31.05 15.27
CA GLY A 2 -29.45 30.29 14.17
C GLY A 2 -28.43 31.16 13.44
N LYS A 3 -27.25 30.59 13.17
CA LYS A 3 -26.19 31.26 12.41
C LYS A 3 -26.72 31.63 11.03
N THR A 4 -26.42 32.83 10.56
CA THR A 4 -26.85 33.29 9.24
C THR A 4 -26.10 32.53 8.13
N LEU A 5 -26.70 32.39 6.94
CA LEU A 5 -26.04 31.75 5.78
C LEU A 5 -24.68 32.41 5.46
N GLN A 6 -24.54 33.70 5.76
CA GLN A 6 -23.31 34.45 5.56
C GLN A 6 -22.22 34.09 6.58
N GLU A 7 -22.57 33.82 7.84
CA GLU A 7 -21.62 33.28 8.83
C GLU A 7 -21.19 31.85 8.48
N PHE A 8 -22.07 31.04 7.89
CA PHE A 8 -21.74 29.68 7.47
C PHE A 8 -20.74 29.66 6.30
N LEU A 9 -20.93 30.54 5.31
CA LEU A 9 -20.08 30.61 4.12
C LEU A 9 -18.71 31.27 4.37
N ASN A 10 -18.51 31.93 5.51
CA ASN A 10 -17.28 32.68 5.81
C ASN A 10 -16.34 31.98 6.82
N GLN A 11 -16.59 30.69 7.13
CA GLN A 11 -15.75 29.93 8.04
C GLN A 11 -14.58 29.25 7.31
N PRO A 12 -13.36 29.24 7.89
CA PRO A 12 -12.22 28.56 7.28
C PRO A 12 -12.46 27.04 7.25
N VAL A 13 -12.07 26.39 6.15
CA VAL A 13 -12.34 24.97 5.83
C VAL A 13 -11.85 23.97 6.91
N LEU A 14 -11.02 24.41 7.85
CA LEU A 14 -10.49 23.62 8.96
C LEU A 14 -11.41 23.55 10.19
N LEU A 15 -12.48 24.36 10.27
CA LEU A 15 -13.43 24.40 11.40
C LEU A 15 -14.80 23.78 11.08
N ARG A 16 -14.99 23.21 9.89
CA ARG A 16 -16.15 22.34 9.63
C ARG A 16 -15.87 20.99 10.28
N GLU A 17 -16.76 20.52 11.14
CA GLU A 17 -16.72 19.09 11.49
C GLU A 17 -16.89 18.32 10.18
N PRO A 18 -16.01 17.34 9.88
CA PRO A 18 -16.14 16.55 8.67
C PRO A 18 -17.52 15.91 8.68
N THR A 19 -18.28 16.12 7.61
CA THR A 19 -19.60 15.51 7.49
C THR A 19 -19.46 13.99 7.46
N ALA A 20 -20.52 13.26 7.81
CA ALA A 20 -20.49 11.79 7.78
C ALA A 20 -20.04 11.27 6.41
N GLU A 21 -20.44 11.93 5.32
CA GLU A 21 -19.96 11.68 3.96
C GLU A 21 -18.45 11.96 3.81
N GLU A 22 -17.90 13.07 4.30
CA GLU A 22 -16.45 13.33 4.21
C GLU A 22 -15.64 12.32 5.05
N ASN A 23 -16.18 11.89 6.20
CA ASN A 23 -15.58 10.85 7.02
C ASN A 23 -15.73 9.47 6.38
N GLU A 24 -16.83 9.19 5.68
CA GLU A 24 -16.99 7.98 4.88
C GLU A 24 -16.06 8.03 3.66
N LEU A 25 -15.92 9.15 2.96
CA LEU A 25 -14.96 9.32 1.87
C LEU A 25 -13.53 9.17 2.39
N ALA A 26 -13.21 9.70 3.58
CA ALA A 26 -11.93 9.49 4.24
C ALA A 26 -11.77 8.02 4.68
N ALA A 27 -12.82 7.36 5.17
CA ALA A 27 -12.81 5.93 5.50
C ALA A 27 -12.83 5.03 4.26
N LEU A 28 -13.26 5.53 3.10
CA LEU A 28 -13.13 4.85 1.81
C LEU A 28 -11.70 5.05 1.29
N LEU A 29 -11.09 6.22 1.44
CA LEU A 29 -9.66 6.41 1.15
C LEU A 29 -8.76 5.62 2.12
N ASN A 30 -9.11 5.53 3.40
CA ASN A 30 -8.31 4.86 4.44
C ASN A 30 -8.72 3.40 4.70
N GLY A 31 -9.88 2.96 4.23
CA GLY A 31 -10.51 1.67 4.56
C GLY A 31 -11.30 1.03 3.41
N SER A 32 -11.38 1.66 2.23
CA SER A 32 -11.74 1.03 0.97
C SER A 32 -10.65 1.26 -0.07
N THR A 33 -9.51 0.61 0.14
CA THR A 33 -8.80 0.08 -1.02
C THR A 33 -9.74 -0.94 -1.68
N VAL A 34 -10.63 -0.48 -2.57
CA VAL A 34 -11.03 -1.27 -3.73
C VAL A 34 -9.71 -1.78 -4.28
N THR A 35 -9.41 -3.05 -4.05
CA THR A 35 -8.05 -3.61 -3.93
C THR A 35 -7.29 -3.53 -5.25
N ALA A 36 -6.87 -2.33 -5.62
CA ALA A 36 -5.87 -2.14 -6.63
C ALA A 36 -4.63 -2.87 -6.12
N PRO A 37 -4.06 -3.80 -6.89
CA PRO A 37 -2.89 -4.53 -6.44
C PRO A 37 -1.81 -3.53 -6.04
N VAL A 38 -1.29 -3.63 -4.81
CA VAL A 38 -0.10 -2.89 -4.41
C VAL A 38 1.02 -3.25 -5.40
N VAL A 39 1.60 -2.22 -6.03
CA VAL A 39 2.63 -2.30 -7.06
C VAL A 39 3.81 -1.47 -6.59
N LEU A 40 5.00 -2.05 -6.57
CA LEU A 40 6.22 -1.33 -6.24
C LEU A 40 6.63 -0.39 -7.38
N PRO A 41 7.36 0.70 -7.09
CA PRO A 41 8.06 1.48 -8.12
C PRO A 41 8.98 0.57 -8.92
N GLN A 42 9.34 0.92 -10.17
CA GLN A 42 10.19 0.02 -10.98
C GLN A 42 11.58 -0.20 -10.37
N GLY A 43 12.09 0.78 -9.63
CA GLY A 43 13.39 0.72 -8.99
C GLY A 43 13.34 0.52 -7.48
N PRO A 44 14.20 1.21 -6.71
CA PRO A 44 14.24 1.12 -5.26
C PRO A 44 12.89 1.44 -4.63
N PHE A 45 12.61 0.83 -3.49
CA PHE A 45 11.37 1.05 -2.74
C PHE A 45 11.63 1.31 -1.26
N THR A 46 10.65 1.93 -0.63
CA THR A 46 10.61 2.32 0.77
C THR A 46 10.05 1.21 1.65
N ARG A 47 10.28 1.35 2.96
CA ARG A 47 9.74 0.44 3.97
C ARG A 47 8.21 0.46 4.03
N GLU A 48 7.60 1.61 3.77
CA GLU A 48 6.15 1.78 3.74
C GLU A 48 5.54 0.98 2.59
N GLU A 49 6.13 1.08 1.39
CA GLU A 49 5.70 0.31 0.21
C GLU A 49 5.87 -1.20 0.42
N ALA A 50 6.99 -1.61 1.03
CA ALA A 50 7.23 -3.00 1.37
C ALA A 50 6.23 -3.53 2.42
N THR A 51 5.88 -2.71 3.41
CA THR A 51 4.90 -3.08 4.45
C THR A 51 3.51 -3.22 3.85
N ALA A 52 3.11 -2.32 2.95
CA ALA A 52 1.86 -2.43 2.21
C ALA A 52 1.81 -3.73 1.38
N LEU A 53 2.92 -4.12 0.76
CA LEU A 53 3.01 -5.39 0.04
C LEU A 53 2.86 -6.61 0.96
N VAL A 54 3.57 -6.65 2.08
CA VAL A 54 3.48 -7.77 3.05
C VAL A 54 2.09 -7.87 3.66
N ALA A 55 1.42 -6.74 3.91
CA ALA A 55 0.04 -6.73 4.36
C ALA A 55 -0.93 -7.29 3.31
N GLN A 56 -0.64 -7.07 2.02
CA GLN A 56 -1.48 -7.54 0.92
C GLN A 56 -1.21 -9.01 0.53
N TYR A 57 0.03 -9.49 0.68
CA TYR A 57 0.47 -10.81 0.24
C TYR A 57 1.07 -11.60 1.40
N THR A 58 0.37 -12.65 1.83
CA THR A 58 0.85 -13.57 2.88
C THR A 58 2.10 -14.36 2.47
N ASN A 59 2.41 -14.43 1.18
CA ASN A 59 3.59 -15.09 0.64
C ASN A 59 4.79 -14.14 0.46
N VAL A 60 4.66 -12.88 0.88
CA VAL A 60 5.74 -11.88 0.86
C VAL A 60 6.14 -11.55 2.28
N SER A 61 7.45 -11.42 2.53
CA SER A 61 7.98 -11.13 3.86
C SER A 61 9.17 -10.18 3.75
N ILE A 62 9.34 -9.31 4.75
CA ILE A 62 10.55 -8.50 4.91
C ILE A 62 11.56 -9.33 5.72
N GLU A 63 12.77 -9.50 5.18
CA GLU A 63 13.87 -10.23 5.81
C GLU A 63 15.17 -9.42 5.77
N ASN A 64 16.18 -9.89 6.51
CA ASN A 64 17.49 -9.25 6.64
C ASN A 64 17.39 -7.74 6.92
N ASP A 65 16.47 -7.38 7.82
CA ASP A 65 16.15 -6.01 8.17
C ASP A 65 17.27 -5.35 9.00
N GLN A 66 17.95 -4.40 8.37
CA GLN A 66 19.00 -3.57 8.95
C GLN A 66 18.56 -2.10 9.02
N GLY A 67 17.27 -1.85 9.24
CA GLY A 67 16.67 -0.52 9.32
C GLY A 67 16.38 0.06 7.93
N THR A 68 17.36 0.73 7.33
CA THR A 68 17.23 1.35 5.99
C THR A 68 17.38 0.32 4.87
N TYR A 69 18.18 -0.73 5.11
CA TYR A 69 18.42 -1.80 4.15
C TYR A 69 17.68 -3.05 4.57
N PHE A 70 16.88 -3.60 3.67
CA PHE A 70 16.10 -4.80 3.94
C PHE A 70 15.77 -5.51 2.63
N GLN A 71 15.40 -6.78 2.72
CA GLN A 71 15.02 -7.60 1.58
C GLN A 71 13.53 -7.89 1.59
N LEU A 72 12.92 -7.90 0.40
CA LEU A 72 11.64 -8.54 0.21
C LEU A 72 11.86 -9.96 -0.32
N VAL A 73 11.28 -10.92 0.39
CA VAL A 73 11.31 -12.33 0.04
C VAL A 73 9.91 -12.78 -0.35
N VAL A 74 9.79 -13.31 -1.56
CA VAL A 74 8.57 -13.90 -2.12
C VAL A 74 8.71 -15.42 -2.07
N ARG A 75 7.81 -16.08 -1.36
CA ARG A 75 7.71 -17.53 -1.26
C ARG A 75 6.61 -18.09 -2.16
N GLY A 76 6.84 -19.28 -2.68
CA GLY A 76 5.84 -20.07 -3.40
C GLY A 76 4.90 -20.81 -2.46
N GLU A 77 4.01 -21.62 -3.02
CA GLU A 77 2.98 -22.37 -2.27
C GLU A 77 3.57 -23.41 -1.30
N GLU A 78 4.75 -23.95 -1.60
CA GLU A 78 5.47 -24.90 -0.75
C GLU A 78 6.47 -24.21 0.21
N GLY A 79 6.40 -22.89 0.35
CA GLY A 79 7.31 -22.11 1.20
C GLY A 79 8.72 -21.93 0.63
N PHE A 80 9.01 -22.50 -0.56
CA PHE A 80 10.27 -22.29 -1.25
C PHE A 80 10.44 -20.83 -1.69
N LEU A 81 11.66 -20.32 -1.47
CA LEU A 81 12.05 -18.98 -1.92
C LEU A 81 11.97 -18.93 -3.45
N THR A 82 11.04 -18.13 -3.96
CA THR A 82 10.89 -17.90 -5.40
C THR A 82 11.70 -16.68 -5.83
N LYS A 83 11.66 -15.62 -5.04
CA LYS A 83 12.40 -14.39 -5.31
C LYS A 83 12.83 -13.73 -4.01
N CYS A 84 14.01 -13.15 -4.02
CA CYS A 84 14.50 -12.26 -2.97
C CYS A 84 15.23 -11.11 -3.65
N ALA A 85 15.05 -9.90 -3.13
CA ALA A 85 15.80 -8.74 -3.59
C ALA A 85 15.85 -7.64 -2.54
N TRP A 86 16.92 -6.85 -2.58
CA TRP A 86 17.15 -5.73 -1.67
C TRP A 86 16.38 -4.47 -2.11
N ASN A 87 15.94 -3.68 -1.13
CA ASN A 87 15.14 -2.49 -1.38
C ASN A 87 15.82 -1.38 -2.19
N PHE A 88 17.15 -1.39 -2.32
CA PHE A 88 17.93 -0.36 -3.02
C PHE A 88 18.39 -0.76 -4.43
N GLU A 89 18.09 -1.97 -4.89
CA GLU A 89 18.50 -2.44 -6.21
C GLU A 89 17.72 -1.69 -7.32
N ASN A 90 18.40 -1.36 -8.43
CA ASN A 90 17.89 -0.41 -9.43
C ASN A 90 16.62 -0.85 -10.18
N ASP A 91 16.38 -2.15 -10.31
CA ASP A 91 15.24 -2.72 -11.07
C ASP A 91 14.39 -3.67 -10.20
N VAL A 92 14.51 -3.53 -8.89
CA VAL A 92 13.97 -4.52 -7.96
C VAL A 92 12.45 -4.57 -7.97
N GLY A 93 11.79 -3.42 -7.96
CA GLY A 93 10.34 -3.42 -7.90
C GLY A 93 9.73 -3.94 -9.20
N ALA A 94 10.35 -3.70 -10.37
CA ALA A 94 9.94 -4.34 -11.63
C ALA A 94 10.04 -5.87 -11.56
N LEU A 95 11.14 -6.40 -11.00
CA LEU A 95 11.35 -7.84 -10.82
C LEU A 95 10.33 -8.47 -9.86
N LEU A 96 10.07 -7.82 -8.72
CA LEU A 96 9.12 -8.29 -7.71
C LEU A 96 7.68 -8.21 -8.20
N ASN A 97 7.29 -7.13 -8.88
CA ASN A 97 5.97 -6.98 -9.48
C ASN A 97 5.66 -8.09 -10.49
N ARG A 98 6.66 -8.50 -11.30
CA ARG A 98 6.51 -9.63 -12.23
C ARG A 98 6.27 -10.96 -11.52
N ALA A 99 7.01 -11.21 -10.43
CA ALA A 99 6.84 -12.41 -9.61
C ALA A 99 5.44 -12.46 -8.99
N LEU A 100 4.96 -11.34 -8.46
CA LEU A 100 3.62 -11.21 -7.88
C LEU A 100 2.52 -11.36 -8.93
N ALA A 101 2.69 -10.77 -10.12
CA ALA A 101 1.75 -10.96 -11.22
C ALA A 101 1.62 -12.44 -11.62
N SER A 102 2.74 -13.16 -11.64
CA SER A 102 2.76 -14.59 -11.95
C SER A 102 2.08 -15.41 -10.85
N TYR A 103 2.28 -15.05 -9.59
CA TYR A 103 1.60 -15.68 -8.45
C TYR A 103 0.09 -15.45 -8.47
N ARG A 104 -0.35 -14.21 -8.74
CA ARG A 104 -1.77 -13.85 -8.88
C ARG A 104 -2.44 -14.68 -9.99
N ALA A 105 -1.78 -14.82 -11.14
CA ALA A 105 -2.31 -15.60 -12.26
C ALA A 105 -2.49 -17.08 -11.90
N ARG A 106 -1.61 -17.66 -11.08
CA ARG A 106 -1.72 -19.06 -10.61
C ARG A 106 -2.85 -19.24 -9.58
N LYS A 107 -3.08 -18.25 -8.71
CA LYS A 107 -4.11 -18.32 -7.66
C LYS A 107 -5.54 -18.07 -8.17
N GLN A 108 -5.72 -17.56 -9.39
CA GLN A 108 -7.03 -17.34 -10.01
C GLN A 108 -7.50 -18.49 -10.93
N GLN A 109 -6.70 -19.55 -11.08
CA GLN A 109 -7.10 -20.79 -11.77
C GLN A 109 -7.60 -21.82 -10.76
#